data_AF-A0A3D4V329-F1
#
_entry.id   AF-A0A3D4V329-F1
#
_cell.length_a   1.000
_cell.length_b   1.000
_cell.length_c   1.000
_cell.angle_alpha   90.00
_cell.angle_beta   90.00
_cell.angle_gamma   90.00
#
_symmetry.space_group_name_H-M   'P 1'
#
loop_
_entity.id
_entity.type
_entity.pdbx_description
1 polymer ?
#
loop_
_entity_poly.entity_id
_entity_poly.type
_entity_poly.pdbx_seq_one_letter_code
_entity_poly.pdbx_strand_id
1 'polypeptide(L)'
;TITVKEEEWPVVGGWVYDHFDEISGISFLPHSDHTYKQAPYQECSKEEYDNLVKKMPNEVNWLDLGKYEKEDNTTGTQSYACSGSSCEIVDLTK
;
A
#
# COMPACT_ATOMS: atom_id res chain seq x y z
N THR A 1 13.42 0.75 3.48
CA THR A 1 13.36 2.23 3.48
C THR A 1 13.38 2.71 4.90
N ILE A 2 14.24 3.67 5.22
CA ILE A 2 14.40 4.23 6.56
C ILE A 2 13.63 5.55 6.58
N THR A 3 12.69 5.70 7.52
CA THR A 3 11.97 6.97 7.71
C THR A 3 12.76 7.87 8.65
N VAL A 4 12.98 9.13 8.25
CA VAL A 4 13.81 10.09 8.99
C VAL A 4 12.98 11.31 9.34
N LYS A 5 12.94 11.69 10.61
CA LYS A 5 12.29 12.93 11.06
C LYS A 5 13.15 14.15 10.73
N GLU A 6 12.52 15.33 10.73
CA GLU A 6 13.18 16.56 10.30
C GLU A 6 14.44 16.86 11.14
N GLU A 7 14.37 16.65 12.45
CA GLU A 7 15.46 16.88 13.39
C GLU A 7 16.61 15.86 13.28
N GLU A 8 16.39 14.72 12.62
CA GLU A 8 17.35 13.62 12.52
C GLU A 8 18.26 13.74 11.29
N TRP A 9 17.87 14.53 10.28
CA TRP A 9 18.61 14.67 9.03
C TRP A 9 20.10 15.01 9.17
N PRO A 10 20.51 15.96 10.05
CA PRO A 10 21.94 16.27 10.21
C PRO A 10 22.75 15.08 10.71
N VAL A 11 22.19 14.28 11.62
CA VAL A 11 22.84 13.10 12.21
C VAL A 11 22.94 11.98 11.19
N VAL A 12 21.85 11.71 10.46
CA VAL A 12 21.81 10.69 9.41
C VAL A 12 22.83 11.02 8.31
N GLY A 13 22.94 12.29 7.90
CA GLY A 13 23.91 12.72 6.91
C GLY A 13 25.35 12.44 7.32
N GLY A 14 25.71 12.76 8.57
CA GLY A 14 27.04 12.45 9.12
C GLY A 14 27.31 10.95 9.17
N TRP A 15 26.34 10.17 9.63
CA TRP A 15 26.48 8.72 9.72
C TRP A 15 26.73 8.06 8.36
N VAL A 16 26.02 8.50 7.31
CA VAL A 16 26.23 7.98 5.95
C VAL A 16 27.62 8.32 5.43
N TYR A 17 28.14 9.51 5.75
CA TYR A 17 29.49 9.90 5.37
C TYR A 17 30.54 8.99 6.01
N ASP A 18 30.39 8.70 7.30
CA ASP A 18 31.33 7.86 8.05
C ASP A 18 31.33 6.38 7.62
N HIS A 19 30.24 5.90 7.01
CA HIS A 19 30.06 4.49 6.63
C HIS A 19 29.94 4.29 5.12
N PHE A 20 30.42 5.25 4.32
CA PHE A 20 30.20 5.23 2.87
C PHE A 20 30.77 3.97 2.19
N ASP A 21 31.90 3.45 2.69
CA ASP A 21 32.53 2.23 2.18
C ASP A 21 31.80 0.93 2.58
N GLU A 22 30.89 1.00 3.56
CA GLU A 22 30.13 -0.15 4.07
C GLU A 22 28.75 -0.27 3.39
N ILE A 23 28.33 0.75 2.65
CA ILE A 23 26.97 0.89 2.14
C ILE A 23 26.91 0.60 0.64
N SER A 24 26.16 -0.44 0.24
CA SER A 24 25.88 -0.72 -1.17
C SER A 24 24.66 0.05 -1.73
N GLY A 25 23.77 0.54 -0.86
CA GLY A 25 22.58 1.29 -1.26
C GLY A 25 21.57 1.42 -0.13
N ILE A 26 21.15 2.65 0.18
CA ILE A 26 20.16 2.97 1.21
C ILE A 26 19.11 3.92 0.63
N SER A 27 17.86 3.72 1.05
CA SER A 27 16.75 4.61 0.74
C SER A 27 16.22 5.23 2.03
N PHE A 28 16.31 6.55 2.10
CA PHE A 28 15.71 7.38 3.15
C PHE A 28 14.42 8.00 2.64
N LEU A 29 13.41 8.09 3.50
CA LEU A 29 12.15 8.75 3.24
C LEU A 29 11.89 9.76 4.38
N PRO A 30 11.49 11.00 4.10
CA PRO A 30 11.04 11.90 5.15
C PRO A 30 9.84 11.30 5.87
N HIS A 31 9.85 11.36 7.20
CA HIS A 31 8.71 11.07 8.05
C HIS A 31 7.69 12.22 7.93
N SER A 32 7.06 12.35 6.76
CA SER A 32 6.07 13.39 6.50
C SER A 32 4.77 13.08 7.26
N ASP A 33 4.22 14.10 7.93
CA ASP A 33 2.84 14.09 8.39
C ASP A 33 1.90 14.04 7.18
N HIS A 34 1.13 12.96 7.08
CA HIS A 34 0.25 12.69 5.94
C HIS A 34 -0.79 13.81 5.77
N THR A 35 -0.78 14.53 4.65
CA THR A 35 -1.74 15.62 4.37
C THR A 35 -3.04 15.12 3.72
N TYR A 36 -3.20 13.81 3.54
CA TYR A 36 -4.39 13.24 2.91
C TYR A 36 -5.58 13.31 3.85
N LYS A 37 -6.71 13.82 3.35
CA LYS A 37 -7.98 13.86 4.09
C LYS A 37 -8.44 12.48 4.57
N GLN A 38 -8.09 11.43 3.83
CA GLN A 38 -8.30 10.03 4.21
C GLN A 38 -6.97 9.31 4.06
N ALA A 39 -6.12 9.44 5.08
CA ALA A 39 -4.89 8.69 5.15
C ALA A 39 -5.22 7.19 5.31
N PRO A 40 -4.47 6.28 4.64
CA PRO A 40 -4.66 4.84 4.78
C PRO A 40 -4.47 4.37 6.23
N TYR A 41 -3.57 5.05 6.95
CA TYR A 41 -3.30 4.84 8.35
C TYR A 41 -3.48 6.15 9.10
N GLN A 42 -4.08 6.05 10.28
CA GLN A 42 -4.32 7.18 11.17
C GLN A 42 -3.87 6.79 12.57
N GLU A 43 -3.06 7.65 13.20
CA GLU A 43 -2.70 7.48 14.59
C GLU A 43 -3.94 7.62 15.48
N CYS A 44 -4.09 6.72 16.44
CA CYS A 44 -5.15 6.76 17.44
C CYS A 44 -4.62 6.30 18.79
N SER A 45 -5.27 6.75 19.86
CA SER A 45 -5.03 6.24 21.20
C SER A 45 -5.54 4.80 21.34
N LYS A 46 -5.00 4.08 22.33
CA LYS A 46 -5.48 2.74 22.65
C LYS A 46 -6.98 2.71 22.98
N GLU A 47 -7.47 3.72 23.67
CA GLU A 47 -8.88 3.83 24.03
C GLU A 47 -9.77 4.00 22.78
N GLU A 48 -9.36 4.85 21.84
CA GLU A 48 -10.06 5.03 20.57
C GLU A 48 -10.08 3.72 19.76
N TYR A 49 -8.94 3.04 19.67
CA TYR A 49 -8.82 1.74 19.03
C TYR A 49 -9.79 0.71 19.64
N ASP A 50 -9.75 0.54 20.97
CA ASP A 50 -10.59 -0.44 21.68
C ASP A 50 -12.09 -0.14 21.50
N ASN A 51 -12.46 1.14 21.43
CA ASN A 51 -13.84 1.57 21.18
C ASN A 51 -14.28 1.33 19.73
N LEU A 52 -13.39 1.54 18.76
CA LEU A 52 -13.67 1.31 17.33
C LEU A 52 -13.77 -0.18 17.01
N VAL A 53 -12.87 -1.00 17.57
CA VAL A 53 -12.90 -2.46 17.39
C VAL A 53 -14.21 -3.06 17.89
N LYS A 54 -14.74 -2.58 19.03
CA LYS A 54 -16.05 -3.03 19.54
C LYS A 54 -17.23 -2.68 18.62
N LYS A 55 -17.10 -1.64 17.81
CA LYS A 55 -18.14 -1.20 16.86
C LYS A 55 -18.02 -1.88 15.49
N MET A 56 -16.84 -2.40 15.16
CA MET A 56 -16.61 -3.11 13.91
C MET A 56 -17.42 -4.42 13.87
N PRO A 57 -18.09 -4.73 12.75
CA PRO A 57 -18.74 -6.01 12.57
C PRO A 57 -17.68 -7.13 12.49
N ASN A 58 -17.96 -8.29 13.07
CA ASN A 58 -17.05 -9.44 13.03
C ASN A 58 -17.00 -10.11 11.64
N GLU A 59 -18.06 -9.94 10.86
CA GLU A 59 -18.20 -10.52 9.53
C GLU A 59 -18.74 -9.47 8.57
N VAL A 60 -18.25 -9.50 7.34
CA VAL A 60 -18.72 -8.66 6.25
C VAL A 60 -19.83 -9.39 5.52
N ASN A 61 -21.02 -8.78 5.42
CA ASN A 61 -22.11 -9.34 4.63
C ASN A 61 -21.87 -9.10 3.13
N TRP A 62 -21.22 -10.05 2.48
CA TRP A 62 -20.95 -9.98 1.04
C TRP A 62 -22.20 -10.12 0.16
N LEU A 63 -23.32 -10.62 0.69
CA LEU A 63 -24.57 -10.76 -0.09
C LEU A 63 -25.13 -9.41 -0.54
N ASP A 64 -24.84 -8.34 0.21
CA ASP A 64 -25.29 -6.99 -0.13
C ASP A 64 -24.55 -6.40 -1.32
N LEU A 65 -23.37 -6.94 -1.71
CA LEU A 65 -22.66 -6.50 -2.91
C LEU A 65 -23.48 -6.69 -4.17
N GLY A 66 -24.29 -7.76 -4.27
CA GLY A 66 -25.16 -8.01 -5.42
C GLY A 66 -26.22 -6.93 -5.65
N LYS A 67 -26.47 -6.03 -4.68
CA LYS A 67 -27.31 -4.83 -4.88
C LYS A 67 -26.60 -3.75 -5.71
N TYR A 68 -25.28 -3.69 -5.63
CA TYR A 68 -24.42 -2.69 -6.25
C TYR A 68 -23.78 -3.22 -7.54
N GLU A 69 -23.34 -4.47 -7.54
CA GLU A 69 -22.70 -5.17 -8.66
C GLU A 69 -23.75 -5.84 -9.54
N LYS A 70 -24.46 -5.04 -10.35
CA LYS A 70 -25.53 -5.54 -11.24
C LYS A 70 -25.01 -6.18 -12.53
N GLU A 71 -23.80 -5.81 -12.93
CA GLU A 71 -23.17 -6.25 -14.16
C GLU A 71 -21.74 -6.69 -13.85
N ASP A 72 -21.37 -7.87 -14.33
CA ASP A 72 -20.03 -8.40 -14.19
C ASP A 72 -19.07 -7.66 -15.14
N ASN A 73 -18.21 -6.83 -14.56
CA ASN A 73 -17.15 -6.10 -15.27
C ASN A 73 -15.76 -6.76 -15.05
N THR A 74 -15.71 -7.97 -14.49
CA THR A 74 -14.46 -8.70 -14.21
C THR A 74 -13.88 -9.40 -15.44
N THR A 75 -14.60 -9.39 -16.56
CA THR A 75 -14.02 -9.71 -17.88
C THR A 75 -13.08 -8.57 -18.26
N GLY A 76 -11.85 -8.62 -17.74
CA GLY A 76 -10.81 -7.67 -18.11
C GLY A 76 -10.67 -7.66 -19.63
N THR A 77 -10.53 -6.48 -20.22
CA THR A 77 -10.16 -6.34 -21.63
C THR A 77 -8.90 -7.17 -21.86
N GLN A 78 -9.04 -8.38 -22.41
CA GLN A 78 -7.94 -9.30 -22.57
C GLN A 78 -6.96 -8.68 -23.58
N SER A 79 -5.92 -8.01 -23.08
CA SER A 79 -4.81 -7.58 -23.91
C SER A 79 -4.07 -8.82 -24.36
N TYR A 80 -3.88 -8.97 -25.68
CA TYR A 80 -3.13 -10.08 -26.23
C TYR A 80 -1.77 -10.25 -25.52
N ALA A 81 -1.52 -11.44 -24.97
CA ALA A 81 -0.18 -11.82 -24.51
C ALA A 81 0.65 -12.16 -25.75
N CYS A 82 1.21 -11.14 -26.40
CA CYS A 82 2.03 -11.33 -27.60
C CYS A 82 3.48 -11.59 -27.22
N SER A 83 4.00 -12.77 -27.53
CA SER A 83 5.44 -13.05 -27.52
C SER A 83 5.91 -13.24 -28.95
N GLY A 84 6.81 -12.37 -29.43
CA GLY A 84 7.73 -12.48 -30.60
C GLY A 84 7.21 -12.94 -31.98
N SER A 85 6.27 -13.87 -32.04
CA SER A 85 5.78 -14.59 -33.21
C SER A 85 4.33 -15.07 -33.07
N SER A 86 3.69 -14.95 -31.88
CA SER A 86 2.29 -15.34 -31.68
C SER A 86 1.62 -14.48 -30.59
N CYS A 87 0.35 -14.18 -30.80
CA CYS A 87 -0.54 -13.57 -29.82
C CYS A 87 -1.64 -14.59 -29.51
N GLU A 88 -1.74 -15.02 -28.26
CA GLU A 88 -2.72 -15.99 -27.81
C GLU A 88 -3.68 -15.35 -26.80
N ILE A 89 -4.96 -15.70 -26.93
CA ILE A 89 -5.98 -15.41 -25.93
C ILE A 89 -5.84 -16.52 -24.88
N VAL A 90 -5.19 -16.19 -23.78
CA VAL A 90 -5.01 -17.12 -22.66
C VAL A 90 -6.15 -16.90 -21.69
N ASP A 91 -7.15 -17.77 -21.72
CA ASP A 91 -8.17 -17.81 -20.68
C ASP A 91 -7.56 -18.47 -19.44
N LEU A 92 -7.24 -17.65 -18.43
CA LEU A 92 -6.65 -18.10 -17.18
C LEU A 92 -7.71 -18.49 -16.13
N THR A 93 -8.99 -18.56 -16.50
CA THR A 93 -10.05 -18.95 -15.57
C THR A 93 -10.56 -20.37 -15.85
N LYS A 94 -10.22 -21.29 -14.95
CA LYS A 94 -10.92 -22.56 -14.75
C LYS A 94 -11.16 -22.80 -13.27
#